data_AF-A0A1B6LTK4-F1
#
_entry.id   AF-A0A1B6LTK4-F1
#
_cell.length_a   1.000
_cell.length_b   1.000
_cell.length_c   1.000
_cell.angle_alpha   90.00
_cell.angle_beta   90.00
_cell.angle_gamma   90.00
#
_symmetry.space_group_name_H-M   'P 1'
#
loop_
_entity.id
_entity.type
_entity.pdbx_description
1 polymer ?
#
loop_
_entity_poly.entity_id
_entity_poly.type
_entity_poly.pdbx_seq_one_letter_code
_entity_poly.pdbx_strand_id
1 'polypeptide(L)'
;KQMIEDAEDETNLEASEMFVFGKFKTFKTRLAKLRYVLKTTLKYSILENSKLEGIEVHAAKFKSIFTTISSKPYNALNHRKPDFDNDFEIFTNAILKAETELRTFKEESLRATPDVLNRLMLSNRFKKLNLPSLKLEDSYLETLQLYYKELNDLYELYFENQNSPPIPRNYPPVNGTIAWFRQLVARLDEVMAHFEDEENALETELGGKLYHTYGELHTELMYQEEIHHRGWYEHVAKIQSCLSVPLLKIGDNANSYKVNFHNSVIEVILESENFLRIGRKVPDLALLVILCKPKINFAYEGVKALVARNLEIRKSVPQIFVNLIQSQMMKLDAAFLPCLSNISWTSLTIPQILDGIKNILDKVDMFCKEANDMKEARVDETLEVIGDQMLIFIPPQAMDGLVWYKKNLDYCQNITNDLQIKSQTAEEAVIELIDKFVEAIEDPNIDGEEKFDWLDAAKIKPVFVIKPRGQGDDDVS
;
A
#
# COMPACT_ATOMS: atom_id res chain seq x y z
N LYS A 1 4.13 79.28 -36.65
CA LYS A 1 4.52 80.71 -36.66
C LYS A 1 5.31 81.12 -37.91
N GLN A 2 5.52 80.24 -38.91
CA GLN A 2 6.32 80.55 -40.11
C GLN A 2 5.52 80.61 -41.43
N MET A 3 4.18 80.56 -41.40
CA MET A 3 3.35 80.62 -42.62
C MET A 3 2.32 81.78 -42.60
N ILE A 4 2.46 82.74 -41.68
CA ILE A 4 1.56 83.91 -41.60
C ILE A 4 2.31 85.20 -42.01
N GLU A 5 3.63 85.15 -42.16
CA GLU A 5 4.42 86.35 -42.51
C GLU A 5 4.44 86.68 -44.02
N ASP A 6 3.90 85.81 -44.90
CA ASP A 6 4.05 85.96 -46.36
C ASP A 6 2.73 86.26 -47.14
N ALA A 7 1.66 86.68 -46.48
CA ALA A 7 0.40 87.03 -47.18
C ALA A 7 -0.07 88.45 -46.82
N GLU A 8 0.43 89.44 -47.56
CA GLU A 8 0.14 90.88 -47.36
C GLU A 8 -1.28 91.35 -47.74
N ASP A 9 -2.25 90.45 -47.98
CA ASP A 9 -3.57 90.87 -48.51
C ASP A 9 -4.80 90.14 -47.94
N GLU A 10 -4.73 89.62 -46.71
CA GLU A 10 -5.93 89.22 -45.97
C GLU A 10 -6.07 90.01 -44.68
N THR A 11 -7.25 90.63 -44.50
CA THR A 11 -7.71 91.30 -43.29
C THR A 11 -7.12 90.68 -42.02
N ASN A 12 -6.27 91.43 -41.32
CA ASN A 12 -5.67 91.05 -40.04
C ASN A 12 -6.75 90.58 -39.05
N LEU A 13 -6.96 89.26 -38.98
CA LEU A 13 -7.74 88.62 -37.92
C LEU A 13 -6.94 88.75 -36.63
N GLU A 14 -7.14 89.84 -35.89
CA GLU A 14 -6.70 89.99 -34.50
C GLU A 14 -7.49 89.02 -33.60
N ALA A 15 -7.26 87.72 -33.77
CA ALA A 15 -7.78 86.71 -32.89
C ALA A 15 -6.87 86.66 -31.64
N SER A 16 -7.42 87.04 -30.48
CA SER A 16 -6.72 86.90 -29.20
C SER A 16 -6.24 85.46 -29.00
N GLU A 17 -4.92 85.26 -28.96
CA GLU A 17 -4.26 83.97 -28.74
C GLU A 17 -4.79 83.33 -27.43
N MET A 18 -5.02 84.15 -26.41
CA MET A 18 -5.63 83.74 -25.13
C MET A 18 -7.05 83.18 -25.30
N PHE A 19 -7.85 83.75 -26.21
CA PHE A 19 -9.25 83.36 -26.42
C PHE A 19 -9.37 82.08 -27.24
N VAL A 20 -8.54 81.93 -28.30
CA VAL A 20 -8.53 80.75 -29.15
C VAL A 20 -7.86 79.59 -28.42
N PHE A 21 -6.61 79.75 -27.97
CA PHE A 21 -5.86 78.68 -27.32
C PHE A 21 -6.38 78.38 -25.91
N GLY A 22 -6.96 79.34 -25.19
CA GLY A 22 -7.60 79.10 -23.88
C GLY A 22 -8.85 78.20 -23.98
N LYS A 23 -9.71 78.43 -25.00
CA LYS A 23 -10.87 77.57 -25.27
C LYS A 23 -10.46 76.16 -25.72
N PHE A 24 -9.47 76.06 -26.61
CA PHE A 24 -8.95 74.76 -27.01
C PHE A 24 -8.28 74.02 -25.85
N LYS A 25 -7.54 74.72 -24.98
CA LYS A 25 -6.89 74.13 -23.81
C LYS A 25 -7.91 73.59 -22.80
N THR A 26 -8.92 74.38 -22.46
CA THR A 26 -10.01 73.95 -21.54
C THR A 26 -10.80 72.77 -22.11
N PHE A 27 -11.14 72.80 -23.40
CA PHE A 27 -11.79 71.68 -24.07
C PHE A 27 -10.89 70.42 -24.13
N LYS A 28 -9.60 70.57 -24.45
CA LYS A 28 -8.61 69.47 -24.42
C LYS A 28 -8.52 68.84 -23.04
N THR A 29 -8.48 69.64 -21.98
CA THR A 29 -8.48 69.14 -20.59
C THR A 29 -9.77 68.36 -20.31
N ARG A 30 -10.93 68.86 -20.75
CA ARG A 30 -12.21 68.14 -20.59
C ARG A 30 -12.22 66.80 -21.33
N LEU A 31 -11.73 66.75 -22.57
CA LEU A 31 -11.57 65.50 -23.32
C LEU A 31 -10.60 64.52 -22.65
N ALA A 32 -9.52 65.01 -22.04
CA ALA A 32 -8.59 64.18 -21.29
C ALA A 32 -9.27 63.52 -20.08
N LYS A 33 -10.10 64.26 -19.34
CA LYS A 33 -10.90 63.73 -18.22
C LYS A 33 -11.94 62.70 -18.68
N LEU A 34 -12.68 62.97 -19.75
CA LEU A 34 -13.63 62.01 -20.33
C LEU A 34 -12.94 60.73 -20.81
N ARG A 35 -11.80 60.89 -21.48
CA ARG A 35 -10.96 59.75 -21.90
C ARG A 35 -10.49 58.95 -20.69
N TYR A 36 -10.15 59.61 -19.58
CA TYR A 36 -9.79 58.92 -18.34
C TYR A 36 -10.96 58.08 -17.80
N VAL A 37 -12.17 58.66 -17.70
CA VAL A 37 -13.36 57.92 -17.25
C VAL A 37 -13.57 56.65 -18.10
N LEU A 38 -13.60 56.79 -19.42
CA LEU A 38 -13.83 55.66 -20.34
C LEU A 38 -12.70 54.60 -20.27
N LYS A 39 -11.43 55.03 -20.22
CA LYS A 39 -10.30 54.10 -20.09
C LYS A 39 -10.33 53.34 -18.77
N THR A 40 -10.69 54.00 -17.68
CA THR A 40 -10.80 53.36 -16.36
C THR A 40 -11.96 52.36 -16.33
N THR A 41 -13.11 52.70 -16.91
CA THR A 41 -14.24 51.76 -17.02
C THR A 41 -13.88 50.53 -17.86
N LEU A 42 -13.22 50.71 -19.00
CA LEU A 42 -12.76 49.59 -19.82
C LEU A 42 -11.73 48.73 -19.07
N LYS A 43 -10.78 49.36 -18.37
CA LYS A 43 -9.76 48.65 -17.57
C LYS A 43 -10.40 47.71 -16.54
N TYR A 44 -11.43 48.15 -15.83
CA TYR A 44 -12.08 47.36 -14.78
C TYR A 44 -13.22 46.46 -15.28
N SER A 45 -13.59 46.53 -16.56
CA SER A 45 -14.62 45.64 -17.15
C SER A 45 -14.24 44.16 -17.09
N ILE A 46 -12.94 43.84 -17.04
CA ILE A 46 -12.45 42.46 -16.90
C ILE A 46 -12.96 41.77 -15.63
N LEU A 47 -13.29 42.53 -14.59
CA LEU A 47 -13.83 42.00 -13.34
C LEU A 47 -15.20 41.34 -13.54
N GLU A 48 -16.02 41.81 -14.48
CA GLU A 48 -17.34 41.21 -14.76
C GLU A 48 -17.22 39.81 -15.38
N ASN A 49 -16.11 39.53 -16.07
CA ASN A 49 -15.86 38.25 -16.72
C ASN A 49 -15.03 37.28 -15.85
N SER A 50 -14.55 37.75 -14.70
CA SER A 50 -13.74 36.95 -13.79
C SER A 50 -14.63 35.98 -13.00
N LYS A 51 -14.13 34.76 -12.77
CA LYS A 51 -14.79 33.72 -11.94
C LYS A 51 -14.14 33.58 -10.56
N LEU A 52 -13.47 34.64 -10.10
CA LEU A 52 -12.92 34.68 -8.75
C LEU A 52 -14.07 34.87 -7.76
N GLU A 53 -14.19 33.97 -6.79
CA GLU A 53 -15.26 34.03 -5.79
C GLU A 53 -15.22 35.35 -5.02
N GLY A 54 -16.33 36.08 -4.97
CA GLY A 54 -16.44 37.36 -4.27
C GLY A 54 -16.04 38.58 -5.11
N ILE A 55 -15.46 38.39 -6.30
CA ILE A 55 -15.07 39.49 -7.20
C ILE A 55 -16.28 40.24 -7.74
N GLU A 56 -17.47 39.62 -7.75
CA GLU A 56 -18.70 40.17 -8.31
C GLU A 56 -19.13 41.44 -7.56
N VAL A 57 -18.89 41.49 -6.25
CA VAL A 57 -19.18 42.66 -5.41
C VAL A 57 -18.35 43.87 -5.87
N HIS A 58 -17.07 43.64 -6.17
CA HIS A 58 -16.17 44.68 -6.67
C HIS A 58 -16.52 45.07 -8.11
N ALA A 59 -16.84 44.11 -8.98
CA ALA A 59 -17.29 44.37 -10.36
C ALA A 59 -18.54 45.25 -10.38
N ALA A 60 -19.56 44.91 -9.57
CA ALA A 60 -20.79 45.70 -9.42
C ALA A 60 -20.50 47.11 -8.90
N LYS A 61 -19.53 47.26 -7.99
CA LYS A 61 -19.12 48.57 -7.45
C LYS A 61 -18.49 49.46 -8.52
N PHE A 62 -17.55 48.94 -9.31
CA PHE A 62 -16.96 49.71 -10.42
C PHE A 62 -18.00 50.12 -11.47
N LYS A 63 -18.97 49.24 -11.76
CA LYS A 63 -20.10 49.54 -12.64
C LYS A 63 -21.01 50.64 -12.09
N SER A 64 -21.30 50.61 -10.79
CA SER A 64 -22.10 51.62 -10.10
C SER A 64 -21.43 53.00 -10.12
N ILE A 65 -20.11 53.05 -9.91
CA ILE A 65 -19.32 54.29 -9.99
C ILE A 65 -19.44 54.91 -11.38
N PHE A 66 -19.32 54.10 -12.45
CA PHE A 66 -19.50 54.59 -13.82
C PHE A 66 -20.94 55.07 -14.09
N THR A 67 -21.93 54.30 -13.64
CA THR A 67 -23.35 54.65 -13.83
C THR A 67 -23.70 55.98 -13.15
N THR A 68 -23.07 56.28 -12.02
CA THR A 68 -23.27 57.53 -11.27
C THR A 68 -22.82 58.76 -12.05
N ILE A 69 -21.70 58.69 -12.78
CA ILE A 69 -21.21 59.81 -13.60
C ILE A 69 -21.88 59.86 -14.98
N SER A 70 -22.25 58.71 -15.56
CA SER A 70 -22.85 58.66 -16.91
C SER A 70 -24.34 59.01 -16.94
N SER A 71 -25.05 58.89 -15.82
CA SER A 71 -26.50 59.18 -15.71
C SER A 71 -26.82 60.66 -15.45
N LYS A 72 -25.81 61.51 -15.31
CA LYS A 72 -25.99 62.93 -15.02
C LYS A 72 -26.66 63.65 -16.20
N PRO A 73 -27.62 64.57 -15.96
CA PRO A 73 -28.44 65.17 -17.02
C PRO A 73 -27.73 66.26 -17.83
N TYR A 74 -26.49 66.63 -17.47
CA TYR A 74 -25.74 67.68 -18.17
C TYR A 74 -24.91 67.12 -19.33
N ASN A 75 -24.61 67.98 -20.31
CA ASN A 75 -23.70 67.62 -21.40
C ASN A 75 -22.24 67.63 -20.91
N ALA A 76 -21.64 66.45 -20.75
CA ALA A 76 -20.27 66.29 -20.26
C ALA A 76 -19.19 66.92 -21.17
N LEU A 77 -19.46 67.09 -22.47
CA LEU A 77 -18.57 67.78 -23.43
C LEU A 77 -18.56 69.30 -23.25
N ASN A 78 -19.52 69.85 -22.50
CA ASN A 78 -19.59 71.28 -22.26
C ASN A 78 -18.56 71.72 -21.21
N HIS A 79 -17.39 72.15 -21.68
CA HIS A 79 -16.27 72.64 -20.86
C HIS A 79 -16.54 73.98 -20.13
N ARG A 80 -17.68 74.64 -20.38
CA ARG A 80 -18.04 75.92 -19.73
C ARG A 80 -18.71 75.74 -18.37
N LYS A 81 -19.25 74.55 -18.09
CA LYS A 81 -19.94 74.25 -16.83
C LYS A 81 -19.03 73.45 -15.89
N PRO A 82 -18.96 73.82 -14.60
CA PRO A 82 -18.11 73.13 -13.62
C PRO A 82 -18.71 71.81 -13.11
N ASP A 83 -19.99 71.53 -13.39
CA ASP A 83 -20.72 70.37 -12.86
C ASP A 83 -19.98 69.04 -13.09
N PHE A 84 -19.49 68.81 -14.31
CA PHE A 84 -18.70 67.63 -14.65
C PHE A 84 -17.36 67.57 -13.92
N ASP A 85 -16.71 68.72 -13.68
CA ASP A 85 -15.41 68.71 -13.02
C ASP A 85 -15.55 68.30 -11.55
N ASN A 86 -16.63 68.73 -10.87
CA ASN A 86 -16.97 68.27 -9.52
C ASN A 86 -17.30 66.76 -9.49
N ASP A 87 -18.16 66.29 -10.40
CA ASP A 87 -18.48 64.86 -10.48
C ASP A 87 -17.28 64.00 -10.91
N PHE A 88 -16.36 64.54 -11.71
CA PHE A 88 -15.11 63.88 -12.08
C PHE A 88 -14.21 63.69 -10.86
N GLU A 89 -14.10 64.69 -9.97
CA GLU A 89 -13.35 64.55 -8.72
C GLU A 89 -13.97 63.47 -7.81
N ILE A 90 -15.31 63.46 -7.69
CA ILE A 90 -16.05 62.43 -6.96
C ILE A 90 -15.78 61.04 -7.57
N PHE A 91 -15.81 60.92 -8.89
CA PHE A 91 -15.49 59.69 -9.62
C PHE A 91 -14.06 59.23 -9.33
N THR A 92 -13.06 60.11 -9.41
CA THR A 92 -11.67 59.74 -9.13
C THR A 92 -11.47 59.27 -7.70
N ASN A 93 -12.08 59.93 -6.72
CA ASN A 93 -12.00 59.51 -5.31
C ASN A 93 -12.71 58.17 -5.09
N ALA A 94 -13.86 57.95 -5.73
CA ALA A 94 -14.57 56.68 -5.66
C ALA A 94 -13.78 55.52 -6.28
N ILE A 95 -13.08 55.75 -7.41
CA ILE A 95 -12.18 54.77 -8.03
C ILE A 95 -11.02 54.43 -7.10
N LEU A 96 -10.34 55.43 -6.51
CA LEU A 96 -9.23 55.18 -5.57
C LEU A 96 -9.67 54.36 -4.35
N LYS A 97 -10.87 54.64 -3.83
CA LYS A 97 -11.46 53.85 -2.74
C LYS A 97 -11.74 52.41 -3.18
N ALA A 98 -12.36 52.23 -4.35
CA ALA A 98 -12.66 50.89 -4.88
C ALA A 98 -11.39 50.08 -5.20
N GLU A 99 -10.33 50.72 -5.70
CA GLU A 99 -9.01 50.10 -5.90
C GLU A 99 -8.38 49.64 -4.59
N THR A 100 -8.54 50.43 -3.53
CA THR A 100 -8.03 50.09 -2.20
C THR A 100 -8.76 48.90 -1.62
N GLU A 101 -10.09 48.89 -1.68
CA GLU A 101 -10.90 47.75 -1.24
C GLU A 101 -10.64 46.49 -2.06
N LEU A 102 -10.42 46.60 -3.37
CA LEU A 102 -10.04 45.46 -4.21
C LEU A 102 -8.67 44.89 -3.81
N ARG A 103 -7.73 45.74 -3.42
CA ARG A 103 -6.43 45.31 -2.89
C ARG A 103 -6.58 44.58 -1.55
N THR A 104 -7.39 45.13 -0.64
CA THR A 104 -7.71 44.48 0.65
C THR A 104 -8.37 43.13 0.44
N PHE A 105 -9.33 43.03 -0.48
CA PHE A 105 -9.96 41.76 -0.85
C PHE A 105 -8.95 40.72 -1.36
N LYS A 106 -8.00 41.14 -2.23
CA LYS A 106 -6.89 40.26 -2.67
C LYS A 106 -6.07 39.77 -1.47
N GLU A 107 -5.65 40.67 -0.58
CA GLU A 107 -4.86 40.33 0.61
C GLU A 107 -5.60 39.38 1.56
N GLU A 108 -6.89 39.62 1.81
CA GLU A 108 -7.74 38.75 2.63
C GLU A 108 -7.93 37.37 1.98
N SER A 109 -8.16 37.33 0.67
CA SER A 109 -8.31 36.08 -0.09
C SER A 109 -7.03 35.24 -0.03
N LEU A 110 -5.87 35.88 -0.22
CA LEU A 110 -4.58 35.19 -0.11
C LEU A 110 -4.31 34.73 1.33
N ARG A 111 -4.64 35.55 2.34
CA ARG A 111 -4.51 35.19 3.78
C ARG A 111 -5.39 34.02 4.18
N ALA A 112 -6.59 33.90 3.61
CA ALA A 112 -7.50 32.79 3.85
C ALA A 112 -6.97 31.46 3.30
N THR A 113 -6.09 31.49 2.29
CA THR A 113 -5.33 30.32 1.82
C THR A 113 -4.03 30.15 2.61
N PRO A 114 -3.92 29.13 3.51
CA PRO A 114 -2.69 28.89 4.28
C PRO A 114 -1.61 28.17 3.47
N ASP A 115 -2.02 27.34 2.50
CA ASP A 115 -1.12 26.53 1.69
C ASP A 115 -0.42 27.36 0.60
N VAL A 116 0.91 27.20 0.48
CA VAL A 116 1.76 27.99 -0.42
C VAL A 116 1.38 27.77 -1.88
N LEU A 117 1.16 26.51 -2.29
CA LEU A 117 0.83 26.17 -3.66
C LEU A 117 -0.51 26.80 -4.07
N ASN A 118 -1.55 26.63 -3.25
CA ASN A 118 -2.86 27.24 -3.50
C ASN A 118 -2.79 28.77 -3.52
N ARG A 119 -1.96 29.38 -2.65
CA ARG A 119 -1.73 30.82 -2.65
C ARG A 119 -1.07 31.29 -3.95
N LEU A 120 -0.08 30.57 -4.47
CA LEU A 120 0.56 30.85 -5.76
C LEU A 120 -0.43 30.71 -6.93
N MET A 121 -1.23 29.65 -6.95
CA MET A 121 -2.28 29.47 -7.95
C MET A 121 -3.31 30.60 -7.93
N LEU A 122 -3.72 31.06 -6.75
CA LEU A 122 -4.63 32.19 -6.59
C LEU A 122 -3.98 33.52 -7.03
N SER A 123 -2.73 33.76 -6.66
CA SER A 123 -1.94 34.90 -7.15
C SER A 123 -1.86 34.93 -8.68
N ASN A 124 -1.64 33.78 -9.31
CA ASN A 124 -1.64 33.65 -10.77
C ASN A 124 -3.01 33.95 -11.40
N ARG A 125 -4.12 33.65 -10.70
CA ARG A 125 -5.45 34.08 -11.16
C ARG A 125 -5.64 35.59 -11.07
N PHE A 126 -5.16 36.24 -10.00
CA PHE A 126 -5.17 37.70 -9.90
C PHE A 126 -4.25 38.37 -10.94
N LYS A 127 -3.10 37.76 -11.27
CA LYS A 127 -2.19 38.21 -12.34
C LYS A 127 -2.90 38.32 -13.69
N LYS A 128 -3.79 37.38 -14.01
CA LYS A 128 -4.59 37.40 -15.26
C LYS A 128 -5.52 38.61 -15.39
N LEU A 129 -5.86 39.30 -14.29
CA LEU A 129 -6.65 40.52 -14.35
C LEU A 129 -5.85 41.70 -14.92
N ASN A 130 -4.51 41.63 -14.88
CA ASN A 130 -3.59 42.65 -15.40
C ASN A 130 -3.92 44.07 -14.88
N LEU A 131 -4.21 44.18 -13.58
CA LEU A 131 -4.55 45.42 -12.90
C LEU A 131 -3.36 45.89 -12.03
N PRO A 132 -2.64 46.95 -12.42
CA PRO A 132 -1.51 47.47 -11.63
C PRO A 132 -1.88 47.88 -10.20
N SER A 133 -3.15 48.21 -9.95
CA SER A 133 -3.66 48.59 -8.63
C SER A 133 -3.60 47.45 -7.61
N LEU A 134 -3.54 46.19 -8.05
CA LEU A 134 -3.50 45.02 -7.18
C LEU A 134 -2.16 44.83 -6.46
N LYS A 135 -1.06 45.40 -6.98
CA LYS A 135 0.30 45.28 -6.42
C LYS A 135 0.63 43.84 -6.01
N LEU A 136 0.84 42.98 -7.01
CA LEU A 136 1.06 41.55 -6.78
C LEU A 136 2.46 41.24 -6.25
N GLU A 137 3.45 42.11 -6.53
CA GLU A 137 4.85 41.98 -6.08
C GLU A 137 4.95 41.76 -4.56
N ASP A 138 4.28 42.60 -3.76
CA ASP A 138 4.26 42.47 -2.29
C ASP A 138 3.70 41.10 -1.84
N SER A 139 2.67 40.61 -2.53
CA SER A 139 2.04 39.33 -2.22
C SER A 139 2.90 38.13 -2.61
N TYR A 140 3.69 38.23 -3.68
CA TYR A 140 4.68 37.21 -4.04
C TYR A 140 5.79 37.15 -2.98
N LEU A 141 6.27 38.29 -2.47
CA LEU A 141 7.27 38.31 -1.39
C LEU A 141 6.77 37.67 -0.10
N GLU A 142 5.52 37.95 0.31
CA GLU A 142 4.91 37.29 1.47
C GLU A 142 4.79 35.77 1.24
N THR A 143 4.41 35.35 0.03
CA THR A 143 4.29 33.92 -0.31
C THR A 143 5.66 33.23 -0.34
N LEU A 144 6.70 33.93 -0.80
CA LEU A 144 8.08 33.46 -0.82
C LEU A 144 8.62 33.31 0.62
N GLN A 145 8.28 34.22 1.53
CA GLN A 145 8.59 34.05 2.96
C GLN A 145 7.93 32.83 3.59
N LEU A 146 6.66 32.57 3.25
CA LEU A 146 5.97 31.36 3.71
C LEU A 146 6.62 30.09 3.15
N TYR A 147 6.96 30.09 1.86
CA TYR A 147 7.65 28.96 1.26
C TYR A 147 9.03 28.73 1.85
N TYR A 148 9.80 29.79 2.11
CA TYR A 148 11.09 29.67 2.78
C TYR A 148 10.95 29.01 4.15
N LYS A 149 9.91 29.33 4.91
CA LYS A 149 9.62 28.64 6.17
C LYS A 149 9.28 27.16 5.95
N GLU A 150 8.37 26.86 5.03
CA GLU A 150 7.98 25.50 4.69
C GLU A 150 9.16 24.65 4.19
N LEU A 151 10.09 25.25 3.45
CA LEU A 151 11.32 24.62 2.98
C LEU A 151 12.24 24.23 4.15
N ASN A 152 12.36 25.09 5.16
CA ASN A 152 13.11 24.74 6.37
C ASN A 152 12.40 23.63 7.16
N ASP A 153 11.07 23.68 7.28
CA ASP A 153 10.28 22.62 7.92
C ASP A 153 10.46 21.27 7.17
N LEU A 154 10.55 21.30 5.85
CA LEU A 154 10.85 20.12 5.02
C LEU A 154 12.28 19.60 5.23
N TYR A 155 13.24 20.50 5.42
CA TYR A 155 14.62 20.14 5.72
C TYR A 155 14.72 19.44 7.08
N GLU A 156 14.04 19.97 8.10
CA GLU A 156 13.94 19.35 9.42
C GLU A 156 13.26 17.98 9.34
N LEU A 157 12.13 17.88 8.62
CA LEU A 157 11.43 16.62 8.39
C LEU A 157 12.34 15.56 7.75
N TYR A 158 13.14 15.97 6.75
CA TYR A 158 14.12 15.08 6.13
C TYR A 158 15.17 14.62 7.15
N PHE A 159 15.77 15.56 7.88
CA PHE A 159 16.85 15.26 8.83
C PHE A 159 16.41 14.32 9.96
N GLU A 160 15.20 14.51 10.50
CA GLU A 160 14.64 13.68 11.56
C GLU A 160 14.35 12.24 11.09
N ASN A 161 13.89 12.09 9.84
CA ASN A 161 13.37 10.82 9.34
C ASN A 161 14.32 10.09 8.39
N GLN A 162 15.47 10.66 8.01
CA GLN A 162 16.41 10.05 7.06
C GLN A 162 16.81 8.61 7.40
N ASN A 163 16.90 8.27 8.70
CA ASN A 163 17.28 6.94 9.17
C ASN A 163 16.11 5.95 9.17
N SER A 164 14.87 6.44 9.26
CA SER A 164 13.66 5.62 9.33
C SER A 164 12.49 6.37 8.68
N PRO A 165 12.50 6.48 7.34
CA PRO A 165 11.51 7.29 6.65
C PRO A 165 10.11 6.70 6.80
N PRO A 166 9.06 7.55 6.74
CA PRO A 166 7.68 7.08 6.77
C PRO A 166 7.35 6.37 5.46
N ILE A 167 7.34 5.03 5.50
CA ILE A 167 7.09 4.18 4.32
C ILE A 167 5.60 3.80 4.25
N PRO A 168 4.96 3.89 3.06
CA PRO A 168 3.58 3.41 2.90
C PRO A 168 3.42 1.92 3.17
N ARG A 169 2.22 1.51 3.61
CA ARG A 169 1.94 0.08 3.85
C ARG A 169 2.14 -0.74 2.57
N ASN A 170 2.69 -1.95 2.72
CA ASN A 170 2.99 -2.88 1.62
C ASN A 170 4.06 -2.39 0.63
N TYR A 171 4.83 -1.35 0.95
CA TYR A 171 6.04 -1.02 0.21
C TYR A 171 7.24 -1.81 0.76
N PRO A 172 8.07 -2.39 -0.13
CA PRO A 172 9.38 -2.86 0.28
C PRO A 172 10.25 -1.72 0.85
N PRO A 173 11.21 -2.01 1.73
CA PRO A 173 11.94 -1.00 2.47
C PRO A 173 12.71 -0.03 1.56
N VAL A 174 13.47 -0.52 0.57
CA VAL A 174 14.28 0.37 -0.29
C VAL A 174 13.38 1.22 -1.18
N ASN A 175 12.37 0.63 -1.83
CA ASN A 175 11.44 1.39 -2.66
C ASN A 175 10.61 2.38 -1.87
N GLY A 176 10.24 2.05 -0.63
CA GLY A 176 9.56 2.96 0.27
C GLY A 176 10.38 4.21 0.57
N THR A 177 11.64 4.01 0.97
CA THR A 177 12.59 5.09 1.22
C THR A 177 12.82 5.96 -0.02
N ILE A 178 13.05 5.37 -1.19
CA ILE A 178 13.23 6.12 -2.45
C ILE A 178 11.95 6.85 -2.87
N ALA A 179 10.77 6.23 -2.68
CA ALA A 179 9.50 6.88 -2.97
C ALA A 179 9.28 8.12 -2.09
N TRP A 180 9.70 8.07 -0.82
CA TRP A 180 9.66 9.21 0.07
C TRP A 180 10.58 10.35 -0.40
N PHE A 181 11.83 10.07 -0.77
CA PHE A 181 12.73 11.10 -1.31
C PHE A 181 12.14 11.77 -2.57
N ARG A 182 11.60 10.97 -3.48
CA ARG A 182 10.97 11.48 -4.71
C ARG A 182 9.72 12.30 -4.45
N GLN A 183 8.94 11.94 -3.44
CA GLN A 183 7.80 12.73 -3.02
C GLN A 183 8.24 14.11 -2.53
N LEU A 184 9.32 14.18 -1.75
CA LEU A 184 9.87 15.44 -1.28
C LEU A 184 10.39 16.28 -2.45
N VAL A 185 11.18 15.69 -3.36
CA VAL A 185 11.67 16.37 -4.57
C VAL A 185 10.49 16.89 -5.42
N ALA A 186 9.48 16.08 -5.69
CA ALA A 186 8.32 16.49 -6.47
C ALA A 186 7.57 17.69 -5.84
N ARG A 187 7.45 17.72 -4.50
CA ARG A 187 6.84 18.86 -3.79
C ARG A 187 7.69 20.12 -3.91
N LEU A 188 9.02 19.99 -3.81
CA LEU A 188 9.94 21.12 -3.97
C LEU A 188 9.88 21.68 -5.41
N ASP A 189 9.93 20.81 -6.40
CA ASP A 189 9.91 21.17 -7.83
C ASP A 189 8.59 21.85 -8.23
N GLU A 190 7.45 21.34 -7.75
CA GLU A 190 6.13 21.90 -8.09
C GLU A 190 6.00 23.35 -7.61
N VAL A 191 6.45 23.66 -6.40
CA VAL A 191 6.39 25.02 -5.85
C VAL A 191 7.41 25.93 -6.53
N MET A 192 8.63 25.43 -6.79
CA MET A 192 9.68 26.22 -7.46
C MET A 192 9.31 26.58 -8.89
N ALA A 193 8.70 25.67 -9.65
CA ALA A 193 8.26 25.95 -11.02
C ALA A 193 7.31 27.16 -11.10
N HIS A 194 6.47 27.37 -10.08
CA HIS A 194 5.59 28.54 -10.01
C HIS A 194 6.31 29.86 -9.73
N PHE A 195 7.47 29.82 -9.06
CA PHE A 195 8.30 31.02 -8.83
C PHE A 195 9.22 31.32 -10.01
N GLU A 196 9.66 30.31 -10.76
CA GLU A 196 10.47 30.50 -11.98
C GLU A 196 9.70 31.24 -13.08
N ASP A 197 8.38 31.05 -13.16
CA ASP A 197 7.49 31.83 -14.04
C ASP A 197 7.42 33.34 -13.67
N GLU A 198 7.94 33.74 -12.51
CA GLU A 198 7.93 35.11 -12.00
C GLU A 198 9.37 35.64 -11.81
N GLU A 199 10.01 36.06 -12.91
CA GLU A 199 11.40 36.57 -12.94
C GLU A 199 11.74 37.53 -11.78
N ASN A 200 10.82 38.44 -11.43
CA ASN A 200 11.08 39.47 -10.42
C ASN A 200 11.08 38.96 -8.97
N ALA A 201 10.45 37.82 -8.67
CA ALA A 201 10.32 37.33 -7.29
C ALA A 201 11.65 36.74 -6.78
N LEU A 202 12.38 36.06 -7.66
CA LEU A 202 13.63 35.37 -7.33
C LEU A 202 14.86 36.29 -7.31
N GLU A 203 14.80 37.48 -7.92
CA GLU A 203 15.88 38.48 -7.89
C GLU A 203 16.08 39.14 -6.51
N THR A 204 15.20 38.87 -5.55
CA THR A 204 15.32 39.40 -4.19
C THR A 204 16.36 38.65 -3.34
N GLU A 205 16.89 39.31 -2.30
CA GLU A 205 17.83 38.65 -1.36
C GLU A 205 17.23 37.39 -0.73
N LEU A 206 15.92 37.39 -0.46
CA LEU A 206 15.21 36.23 0.06
C LEU A 206 15.08 35.13 -1.00
N GLY A 207 14.79 35.49 -2.25
CA GLY A 207 14.75 34.58 -3.39
C GLY A 207 16.08 33.84 -3.60
N GLY A 208 17.20 34.56 -3.52
CA GLY A 208 18.53 33.96 -3.62
C GLY A 208 18.83 32.96 -2.49
N LYS A 209 18.48 33.29 -1.24
CA LYS A 209 18.61 32.36 -0.10
C LYS A 209 17.74 31.12 -0.28
N LEU A 210 16.49 31.31 -0.68
CA LEU A 210 15.54 30.23 -0.94
C LEU A 210 16.05 29.29 -2.04
N TYR A 211 16.52 29.84 -3.16
CA TYR A 211 17.08 29.07 -4.27
C TYR A 211 18.29 28.24 -3.84
N HIS A 212 19.16 28.81 -3.00
CA HIS A 212 20.31 28.09 -2.46
C HIS A 212 19.88 26.92 -1.55
N THR A 213 19.05 27.18 -0.54
CA THR A 213 18.55 26.13 0.38
C THR A 213 17.76 25.04 -0.36
N TYR A 214 16.96 25.43 -1.35
CA TYR A 214 16.26 24.50 -2.23
C TYR A 214 17.25 23.62 -2.99
N GLY A 215 18.26 24.23 -3.61
CA GLY A 215 19.28 23.51 -4.39
C GLY A 215 20.09 22.54 -3.52
N GLU A 216 20.42 22.92 -2.29
CA GLU A 216 21.08 22.04 -1.32
C GLU A 216 20.23 20.82 -0.98
N LEU A 217 18.99 21.03 -0.54
CA LEU A 217 18.08 19.93 -0.17
C LEU A 217 17.74 19.04 -1.38
N HIS A 218 17.45 19.64 -2.53
CA HIS A 218 17.16 18.91 -3.76
C HIS A 218 18.35 18.03 -4.18
N THR A 219 19.57 18.58 -4.16
CA THR A 219 20.79 17.82 -4.50
C THR A 219 21.03 16.67 -3.51
N GLU A 220 20.84 16.92 -2.22
CA GLU A 220 20.97 15.91 -1.17
C GLU A 220 19.96 14.76 -1.37
N LEU A 221 18.68 15.06 -1.59
CA LEU A 221 17.64 14.05 -1.82
C LEU A 221 17.91 13.20 -3.06
N MET A 222 18.37 13.83 -4.16
CA MET A 222 18.75 13.13 -5.39
C MET A 222 19.98 12.23 -5.17
N TYR A 223 20.93 12.69 -4.37
CA TYR A 223 22.11 11.91 -4.00
C TYR A 223 21.75 10.70 -3.14
N GLN A 224 20.87 10.87 -2.15
CA GLN A 224 20.36 9.78 -1.32
C GLN A 224 19.62 8.74 -2.14
N GLU A 225 18.74 9.16 -3.06
CA GLU A 225 18.06 8.22 -3.96
C GLU A 225 19.07 7.33 -4.70
N GLU A 226 20.15 7.91 -5.23
CA GLU A 226 21.17 7.18 -5.98
C GLU A 226 22.02 6.27 -5.08
N ILE A 227 22.35 6.69 -3.85
CA ILE A 227 23.03 5.81 -2.88
C ILE A 227 22.16 4.60 -2.55
N HIS A 228 20.88 4.82 -2.22
CA HIS A 228 19.98 3.74 -1.84
C HIS A 228 19.71 2.78 -3.00
N HIS A 229 19.53 3.31 -4.21
CA HIS A 229 19.39 2.48 -5.42
C HIS A 229 20.64 1.64 -5.68
N ARG A 230 21.85 2.24 -5.57
CA ARG A 230 23.12 1.52 -5.75
C ARG A 230 23.37 0.49 -4.67
N GLY A 231 23.11 0.82 -3.40
CA GLY A 231 23.24 -0.12 -2.29
C GLY A 231 22.31 -1.32 -2.46
N TRP A 232 21.09 -1.09 -2.94
CA TRP A 232 20.19 -2.15 -3.34
C TRP A 232 20.72 -2.96 -4.54
N TYR A 233 21.21 -2.28 -5.57
CA TYR A 233 21.74 -2.92 -6.78
C TYR A 233 22.86 -3.92 -6.44
N GLU A 234 23.74 -3.57 -5.51
CA GLU A 234 24.79 -4.45 -4.98
C GLU A 234 24.21 -5.54 -4.06
N HIS A 235 23.22 -5.22 -3.22
CA HIS A 235 22.58 -6.17 -2.32
C HIS A 235 21.90 -7.33 -3.06
N VAL A 236 21.33 -7.08 -4.24
CA VAL A 236 20.67 -8.12 -5.07
C VAL A 236 21.59 -9.32 -5.32
N ALA A 237 22.92 -9.14 -5.39
CA ALA A 237 23.85 -10.26 -5.56
C ALA A 237 23.74 -11.31 -4.43
N LYS A 238 23.38 -10.90 -3.21
CA LYS A 238 23.20 -11.80 -2.07
C LYS A 238 21.99 -12.73 -2.22
N ILE A 239 21.07 -12.46 -3.14
CA ILE A 239 19.90 -13.33 -3.34
C ILE A 239 20.29 -14.73 -3.82
N GLN A 240 21.43 -14.88 -4.49
CA GLN A 240 21.92 -16.19 -4.94
C GLN A 240 22.17 -17.14 -3.76
N SER A 241 22.74 -16.64 -2.66
CA SER A 241 22.94 -17.45 -1.47
C SER A 241 21.62 -17.78 -0.79
N CYS A 242 20.66 -16.85 -0.78
CA CYS A 242 19.30 -17.08 -0.26
C CYS A 242 18.54 -18.14 -1.06
N LEU A 243 18.74 -18.23 -2.38
CA LEU A 243 18.08 -19.24 -3.22
C LEU A 243 18.81 -20.59 -3.23
N SER A 244 20.09 -20.61 -2.84
CA SER A 244 20.91 -21.83 -2.78
C SER A 244 20.70 -22.64 -1.50
N VAL A 245 19.92 -22.13 -0.53
CA VAL A 245 19.60 -22.87 0.69
C VAL A 245 18.64 -24.04 0.41
N PRO A 246 18.68 -25.11 1.23
CA PRO A 246 17.69 -26.20 1.15
C PRO A 246 16.26 -25.69 1.35
N LEU A 247 15.28 -26.36 0.76
CA LEU A 247 13.86 -25.97 0.84
C LEU A 247 13.30 -26.00 2.27
N LEU A 248 13.81 -26.90 3.12
CA LEU A 248 13.32 -27.13 4.48
C LEU A 248 14.43 -26.98 5.52
N LYS A 249 14.01 -26.67 6.75
CA LYS A 249 14.83 -26.76 7.96
C LYS A 249 14.06 -27.47 9.06
N ILE A 250 14.80 -28.07 9.99
CA ILE A 250 14.21 -28.66 11.20
C ILE A 250 13.72 -27.51 12.11
N GLY A 251 12.48 -27.62 12.59
CA GLY A 251 11.87 -26.67 13.51
C GLY A 251 12.25 -26.93 14.98
N ASP A 252 11.74 -26.09 15.88
CA ASP A 252 12.14 -26.08 17.30
C ASP A 252 11.68 -27.33 18.07
N ASN A 253 10.60 -27.96 17.61
CA ASN A 253 10.16 -29.26 18.12
C ASN A 253 10.80 -30.37 17.26
N ALA A 254 11.42 -31.36 17.90
CA ALA A 254 11.91 -32.56 17.22
C ALA A 254 10.80 -33.15 16.33
N ASN A 255 11.11 -33.43 15.06
CA ASN A 255 10.20 -33.88 14.00
C ASN A 255 9.24 -32.84 13.38
N SER A 256 9.42 -31.55 13.64
CA SER A 256 8.72 -30.50 12.89
C SER A 256 9.58 -29.97 11.74
N TYR A 257 9.00 -29.78 10.56
CA TYR A 257 9.65 -29.13 9.43
C TYR A 257 9.16 -27.70 9.29
N LYS A 258 10.06 -26.78 8.95
CA LYS A 258 9.75 -25.39 8.60
C LYS A 258 10.29 -25.08 7.21
N VAL A 259 9.49 -24.37 6.41
CA VAL A 259 9.94 -23.90 5.10
C VAL A 259 11.11 -22.93 5.28
N ASN A 260 12.22 -23.23 4.62
CA ASN A 260 13.45 -22.45 4.69
C ASN A 260 13.50 -21.46 3.54
N PHE A 261 12.61 -20.46 3.60
CA PHE A 261 12.50 -19.40 2.59
C PHE A 261 12.82 -18.04 3.21
N HIS A 262 13.73 -17.29 2.59
CA HIS A 262 14.13 -15.96 3.05
C HIS A 262 13.20 -14.88 2.49
N ASN A 263 12.65 -14.02 3.36
CA ASN A 263 11.75 -12.93 2.94
C ASN A 263 12.40 -11.96 1.95
N SER A 264 13.74 -11.82 2.00
CA SER A 264 14.53 -11.01 1.08
C SER A 264 14.32 -11.38 -0.40
N VAL A 265 13.92 -12.62 -0.70
CA VAL A 265 13.59 -13.03 -2.08
C VAL A 265 12.32 -12.32 -2.58
N ILE A 266 11.29 -12.24 -1.75
CA ILE A 266 10.04 -11.54 -2.08
C ILE A 266 10.29 -10.03 -2.13
N GLU A 267 11.06 -9.50 -1.18
CA GLU A 267 11.45 -8.08 -1.15
C GLU A 267 12.12 -7.70 -2.47
N VAL A 268 13.19 -8.39 -2.88
CA VAL A 268 13.88 -8.09 -4.14
C VAL A 268 12.98 -8.23 -5.36
N ILE A 269 12.06 -9.22 -5.41
CA ILE A 269 11.10 -9.34 -6.51
C ILE A 269 10.22 -8.08 -6.60
N LEU A 270 9.61 -7.68 -5.49
CA LEU A 270 8.74 -6.49 -5.45
C LEU A 270 9.53 -5.22 -5.73
N GLU A 271 10.75 -5.12 -5.19
CA GLU A 271 11.62 -3.97 -5.38
C GLU A 271 12.01 -3.80 -6.85
N SER A 272 12.44 -4.90 -7.47
CA SER A 272 12.80 -4.95 -8.88
C SER A 272 11.62 -4.59 -9.79
N GLU A 273 10.42 -5.12 -9.52
CA GLU A 273 9.21 -4.76 -10.28
C GLU A 273 8.89 -3.27 -10.18
N ASN A 274 9.06 -2.67 -8.99
CA ASN A 274 8.85 -1.24 -8.79
C ASN A 274 9.93 -0.40 -9.48
N PHE A 275 11.21 -0.80 -9.43
CA PHE A 275 12.30 -0.12 -10.13
C PHE A 275 12.10 -0.10 -11.65
N LEU A 276 11.59 -1.18 -12.23
CA LEU A 276 11.22 -1.21 -13.65
C LEU A 276 10.10 -0.21 -13.98
N ARG A 277 9.06 -0.11 -13.14
CA ARG A 277 7.94 0.83 -13.36
C ARG A 277 8.39 2.29 -13.34
N ILE A 278 9.36 2.62 -12.49
CA ILE A 278 9.91 3.97 -12.37
C ILE A 278 11.11 4.24 -13.30
N GLY A 279 11.39 3.33 -14.25
CA GLY A 279 12.44 3.49 -15.25
C GLY A 279 13.88 3.44 -14.70
N ARG A 280 14.09 2.88 -13.51
CA ARG A 280 15.43 2.70 -12.92
C ARG A 280 16.04 1.38 -13.39
N LYS A 281 17.38 1.34 -13.43
CA LYS A 281 18.13 0.13 -13.82
C LYS A 281 17.98 -0.96 -12.76
N VAL A 282 17.81 -2.19 -13.23
CA VAL A 282 17.68 -3.40 -12.39
C VAL A 282 18.78 -4.38 -12.80
N PRO A 283 19.48 -5.04 -11.84
CA PRO A 283 20.48 -6.04 -12.17
C PRO A 283 19.89 -7.22 -12.96
N ASP A 284 20.65 -7.79 -13.89
CA ASP A 284 20.21 -8.95 -14.69
C ASP A 284 19.76 -10.13 -13.82
N LEU A 285 20.44 -10.33 -12.69
CA LEU A 285 20.09 -11.34 -11.70
C LEU A 285 18.67 -11.14 -11.14
N ALA A 286 18.29 -9.90 -10.82
CA ALA A 286 16.95 -9.59 -10.34
C ALA A 286 15.90 -9.82 -11.44
N LEU A 287 16.21 -9.52 -12.71
CA LEU A 287 15.33 -9.81 -13.84
C LEU A 287 15.08 -11.32 -14.01
N LEU A 288 16.12 -12.13 -13.86
CA LEU A 288 16.00 -13.59 -13.86
C LEU A 288 15.12 -14.09 -12.71
N VAL A 289 15.28 -13.53 -11.51
CA VAL A 289 14.46 -13.89 -10.35
C VAL A 289 12.98 -13.52 -10.56
N ILE A 290 12.69 -12.34 -11.14
CA ILE A 290 11.32 -11.96 -11.52
C ILE A 290 10.74 -12.97 -12.52
N LEU A 291 11.49 -13.37 -13.55
CA LEU A 291 11.03 -14.36 -14.52
C LEU A 291 10.71 -15.72 -13.86
N CYS A 292 11.47 -16.07 -12.83
CA CYS A 292 11.27 -17.29 -12.04
C CYS A 292 10.19 -17.16 -10.95
N LYS A 293 9.60 -15.99 -10.72
CA LYS A 293 8.58 -15.73 -9.69
C LYS A 293 7.44 -16.76 -9.67
N PRO A 294 6.82 -17.16 -10.81
CA PRO A 294 5.75 -18.16 -10.78
C PRO A 294 6.23 -19.53 -10.28
N LYS A 295 7.45 -19.93 -10.66
CA LYS A 295 8.04 -21.21 -10.24
C LYS A 295 8.38 -21.20 -8.75
N ILE A 296 8.96 -20.10 -8.26
CA ILE A 296 9.29 -19.92 -6.84
C ILE A 296 8.01 -19.95 -6.00
N ASN A 297 6.96 -19.25 -6.42
CA ASN A 297 5.68 -19.25 -5.71
C ASN A 297 5.02 -20.62 -5.70
N PHE A 298 5.01 -21.33 -6.83
CA PHE A 298 4.52 -22.71 -6.92
C PHE A 298 5.27 -23.64 -5.96
N ALA A 299 6.61 -23.57 -5.95
CA ALA A 299 7.43 -24.34 -5.04
C ALA A 299 7.15 -23.99 -3.58
N TYR A 300 7.05 -22.71 -3.24
CA TYR A 300 6.84 -22.24 -1.87
C TYR A 300 5.49 -22.71 -1.31
N GLU A 301 4.39 -22.48 -2.05
CA GLU A 301 3.06 -22.90 -1.61
C GLU A 301 2.93 -24.43 -1.60
N GLY A 302 3.54 -25.13 -2.57
CA GLY A 302 3.56 -26.59 -2.62
C GLY A 302 4.29 -27.19 -1.40
N VAL A 303 5.51 -26.75 -1.11
CA VAL A 303 6.27 -27.22 0.06
C VAL A 303 5.53 -26.90 1.35
N LYS A 304 4.99 -25.69 1.49
CA LYS A 304 4.23 -25.26 2.67
C LYS A 304 3.00 -26.14 2.92
N ALA A 305 2.24 -26.46 1.87
CA ALA A 305 1.07 -27.32 1.96
C ALA A 305 1.46 -28.76 2.37
N LEU A 306 2.52 -29.33 1.79
CA LEU A 306 2.97 -30.69 2.12
C LEU A 306 3.51 -30.79 3.55
N VAL A 307 4.22 -29.76 4.03
CA VAL A 307 4.69 -29.69 5.42
C VAL A 307 3.52 -29.61 6.40
N ALA A 308 2.51 -28.77 6.11
CA ALA A 308 1.32 -28.66 6.93
C ALA A 308 0.56 -30.00 6.99
N ARG A 309 0.38 -30.66 5.84
CA ARG A 309 -0.27 -31.97 5.76
C ARG A 309 0.50 -33.06 6.52
N ASN A 310 1.82 -33.09 6.43
CA ASN A 310 2.65 -34.02 7.22
C ASN A 310 2.42 -33.83 8.74
N LEU A 311 2.30 -32.57 9.19
CA LEU A 311 2.02 -32.29 10.60
C LEU A 311 0.61 -32.76 11.01
N GLU A 312 -0.39 -32.59 10.14
CA GLU A 312 -1.75 -33.06 10.38
C GLU A 312 -1.82 -34.58 10.49
N ILE A 313 -1.20 -35.31 9.56
CA ILE A 313 -1.15 -36.78 9.61
C ILE A 313 -0.48 -37.26 10.90
N ARG A 314 0.63 -36.64 11.32
CA ARG A 314 1.29 -37.01 12.58
C ARG A 314 0.43 -36.75 13.81
N LYS A 315 -0.44 -35.75 13.77
CA LYS A 315 -1.38 -35.43 14.86
C LYS A 315 -2.61 -36.34 14.85
N SER A 316 -3.02 -36.86 13.71
CA SER A 316 -4.20 -37.75 13.61
C SER A 316 -3.92 -39.16 14.12
N VAL A 317 -2.65 -39.54 14.31
CA VAL A 317 -2.28 -40.87 14.81
C VAL A 317 -2.51 -40.95 16.33
N PRO A 318 -3.36 -41.88 16.82
CA PRO A 318 -3.54 -42.15 18.23
C PRO A 318 -2.23 -42.60 18.90
N GLN A 319 -2.08 -42.29 20.19
CA GLN A 319 -0.86 -42.63 20.96
C GLN A 319 -0.53 -44.13 20.95
N ILE A 320 -1.56 -44.98 20.88
CA ILE A 320 -1.42 -46.45 20.86
C ILE A 320 -0.67 -46.91 19.59
N PHE A 321 -0.80 -46.19 18.47
CA PHE A 321 -0.19 -46.55 17.18
C PHE A 321 1.18 -45.92 16.94
N VAL A 322 1.66 -45.04 17.82
CA VAL A 322 2.90 -44.28 17.61
C VAL A 322 4.10 -45.19 17.35
N ASN A 323 4.22 -46.30 18.09
CA ASN A 323 5.31 -47.26 17.91
C ASN A 323 5.10 -48.13 16.66
N LEU A 324 3.86 -48.52 16.37
CA LEU A 324 3.52 -49.40 15.24
C LEU A 324 3.69 -48.68 13.89
N ILE A 325 3.44 -47.38 13.85
CA ILE A 325 3.51 -46.59 12.62
C ILE A 325 4.92 -46.11 12.28
N GLN A 326 5.91 -46.38 13.13
CA GLN A 326 7.27 -45.85 12.99
C GLN A 326 7.89 -46.20 11.62
N SER A 327 7.62 -47.40 11.08
CA SER A 327 8.07 -47.80 9.74
C SER A 327 7.52 -46.88 8.64
N GLN A 328 6.23 -46.53 8.69
CA GLN A 328 5.61 -45.60 7.74
C GLN A 328 6.12 -44.17 7.94
N MET A 329 6.37 -43.76 9.19
CA MET A 329 6.97 -42.45 9.49
C MET A 329 8.40 -42.33 8.95
N MET A 330 9.19 -43.42 8.95
CA MET A 330 10.51 -43.43 8.33
C MET A 330 10.43 -43.29 6.80
N LYS A 331 9.47 -43.93 6.13
CA LYS A 331 9.22 -43.72 4.69
C LYS A 331 8.90 -42.27 4.39
N LEU A 332 8.12 -41.62 5.26
CA LEU A 332 7.78 -40.22 5.15
C LEU A 332 8.98 -39.30 5.38
N ASP A 333 9.78 -39.55 6.42
CA ASP A 333 11.01 -38.79 6.70
C ASP A 333 12.03 -38.92 5.55
N ALA A 334 12.16 -40.12 4.98
CA ALA A 334 13.02 -40.39 3.83
C ALA A 334 12.57 -39.60 2.58
N ALA A 335 11.27 -39.41 2.38
CA ALA A 335 10.74 -38.60 1.29
C ALA A 335 11.07 -37.11 1.43
N PHE A 336 11.11 -36.60 2.67
CA PHE A 336 11.46 -35.20 2.95
C PHE A 336 12.97 -34.94 3.04
N LEU A 337 13.79 -35.98 3.23
CA LEU A 337 15.25 -35.86 3.37
C LEU A 337 15.93 -35.07 2.22
N PRO A 338 15.59 -35.29 0.94
CA PRO A 338 16.17 -34.51 -0.16
C PRO A 338 15.93 -32.99 -0.05
N CYS A 339 14.78 -32.60 0.51
CA CYS A 339 14.39 -31.19 0.70
C CYS A 339 15.14 -30.52 1.87
N LEU A 340 15.76 -31.31 2.75
CA LEU A 340 16.56 -30.82 3.88
C LEU A 340 18.04 -30.65 3.53
N SER A 341 18.57 -31.41 2.56
CA SER A 341 20.01 -31.43 2.28
C SER A 341 20.39 -30.93 0.89
N ASN A 342 19.73 -31.43 -0.18
CA ASN A 342 20.30 -31.36 -1.53
C ASN A 342 19.52 -30.43 -2.47
N ILE A 343 18.22 -30.23 -2.24
CA ILE A 343 17.37 -29.46 -3.15
C ILE A 343 17.29 -28.01 -2.68
N SER A 344 17.75 -27.11 -3.53
CA SER A 344 17.62 -25.66 -3.36
C SER A 344 16.44 -25.09 -4.15
N TRP A 345 16.11 -23.81 -3.91
CA TRP A 345 15.03 -23.08 -4.59
C TRP A 345 15.27 -22.85 -6.09
N THR A 346 16.49 -23.10 -6.58
CA THR A 346 16.85 -23.03 -8.00
C THR A 346 16.70 -24.36 -8.74
N SER A 347 16.38 -25.45 -8.04
CA SER A 347 16.31 -26.78 -8.65
C SER A 347 15.13 -26.92 -9.62
N LEU A 348 15.38 -27.53 -10.79
CA LEU A 348 14.35 -27.84 -11.79
C LEU A 348 13.52 -29.08 -11.44
N THR A 349 13.99 -29.90 -10.49
CA THR A 349 13.34 -31.16 -10.10
C THR A 349 12.29 -30.98 -9.00
N ILE A 350 12.06 -29.75 -8.52
CA ILE A 350 11.10 -29.45 -7.45
C ILE A 350 9.71 -30.06 -7.73
N PRO A 351 9.08 -29.87 -8.91
CA PRO A 351 7.74 -30.41 -9.14
C PRO A 351 7.67 -31.94 -8.98
N GLN A 352 8.65 -32.66 -9.52
CA GLN A 352 8.71 -34.12 -9.44
C GLN A 352 8.86 -34.61 -8.00
N ILE A 353 9.64 -33.88 -7.18
CA ILE A 353 9.86 -34.23 -5.78
C ILE A 353 8.61 -33.91 -4.95
N LEU A 354 7.93 -32.79 -5.21
CA LEU A 354 6.66 -32.47 -4.56
C LEU A 354 5.59 -33.53 -4.87
N ASP A 355 5.49 -33.98 -6.12
CA ASP A 355 4.57 -35.05 -6.51
C ASP A 355 4.95 -36.38 -5.85
N GLY A 356 6.24 -36.70 -5.78
CA GLY A 356 6.74 -37.89 -5.06
C GLY A 356 6.38 -37.87 -3.58
N ILE A 357 6.62 -36.76 -2.89
CA ILE A 357 6.26 -36.55 -1.48
C ILE A 357 4.74 -36.63 -1.30
N LYS A 358 3.97 -36.01 -2.19
CA LYS A 358 2.51 -36.05 -2.16
C LYS A 358 1.98 -37.48 -2.25
N ASN A 359 2.48 -38.27 -3.19
CA ASN A 359 2.08 -39.68 -3.35
C ASN A 359 2.40 -40.52 -2.10
N ILE A 360 3.53 -40.27 -1.43
CA ILE A 360 3.89 -40.97 -0.19
C ILE A 360 2.98 -40.52 0.95
N LEU A 361 2.73 -39.21 1.08
CA LEU A 361 1.77 -38.66 2.03
C LEU A 361 0.37 -39.24 1.83
N ASP A 362 -0.11 -39.36 0.59
CA ASP A 362 -1.41 -39.95 0.26
C ASP A 362 -1.49 -41.40 0.75
N LYS A 363 -0.44 -42.22 0.53
CA LYS A 363 -0.40 -43.61 1.00
C LYS A 363 -0.39 -43.72 2.52
N VAL A 364 0.42 -42.91 3.20
CA VAL A 364 0.52 -42.93 4.67
C VAL A 364 -0.76 -42.38 5.31
N ASP A 365 -1.34 -41.32 4.76
CA ASP A 365 -2.61 -40.74 5.22
C ASP A 365 -3.76 -41.75 5.09
N MET A 366 -3.87 -42.43 3.95
CA MET A 366 -4.85 -43.51 3.75
C MET A 366 -4.64 -44.65 4.75
N PHE A 367 -3.40 -45.07 4.96
CA PHE A 367 -3.07 -46.10 5.96
C PHE A 367 -3.48 -45.67 7.39
N CYS A 368 -3.18 -44.43 7.79
CA CYS A 368 -3.58 -43.89 9.09
C CYS A 368 -5.10 -43.84 9.26
N LYS A 369 -5.82 -43.38 8.22
CA LYS A 369 -7.29 -43.31 8.24
C LYS A 369 -7.90 -44.70 8.38
N GLU A 370 -7.46 -45.65 7.56
CA GLU A 370 -7.94 -47.03 7.65
C GLU A 370 -7.66 -47.65 9.03
N ALA A 371 -6.48 -47.41 9.61
CA ALA A 371 -6.14 -47.89 10.96
C ALA A 371 -7.03 -47.25 12.04
N ASN A 372 -7.27 -45.95 11.95
CA ASN A 372 -8.12 -45.22 12.88
C ASN A 372 -9.59 -45.63 12.75
N ASP A 373 -10.11 -45.73 11.52
CA ASP A 373 -11.49 -46.12 11.25
C ASP A 373 -11.77 -47.54 11.76
N MET A 374 -10.84 -48.48 11.58
CA MET A 374 -10.98 -49.83 12.15
C MET A 374 -11.01 -49.80 13.67
N LYS A 375 -10.15 -48.99 14.31
CA LYS A 375 -10.15 -48.86 15.76
C LYS A 375 -11.43 -48.22 16.29
N GLU A 376 -11.87 -47.11 15.70
CA GLU A 376 -13.03 -46.37 16.18
C GLU A 376 -14.34 -47.12 15.89
N ALA A 377 -14.57 -47.53 14.64
CA ALA A 377 -15.86 -48.10 14.23
C ALA A 377 -15.99 -49.59 14.52
N ARG A 378 -14.90 -50.38 14.41
CA ARG A 378 -14.99 -51.85 14.58
C ARG A 378 -14.63 -52.30 16.00
N VAL A 379 -13.75 -51.57 16.69
CA VAL A 379 -13.34 -51.94 18.05
C VAL A 379 -14.06 -51.10 19.09
N ASP A 380 -13.86 -49.78 19.12
CA ASP A 380 -14.39 -48.94 20.20
C ASP A 380 -15.93 -48.92 20.21
N GLU A 381 -16.58 -48.67 19.07
CA GLU A 381 -18.05 -48.64 18.98
C GLU A 381 -18.65 -50.01 19.37
N THR A 382 -18.02 -51.11 18.95
CA THR A 382 -18.45 -52.47 19.33
C THR A 382 -18.33 -52.67 20.84
N LEU A 383 -17.23 -52.23 21.46
CA LEU A 383 -17.01 -52.33 22.90
C LEU A 383 -17.95 -51.41 23.69
N GLU A 384 -18.26 -50.22 23.17
CA GLU A 384 -19.24 -49.29 23.78
C GLU A 384 -20.64 -49.90 23.75
N VAL A 385 -21.06 -50.47 22.62
CA VAL A 385 -22.35 -51.18 22.51
C VAL A 385 -22.42 -52.38 23.47
N ILE A 386 -21.32 -53.12 23.65
CA ILE A 386 -21.24 -54.19 24.65
C ILE A 386 -21.40 -53.62 26.07
N GLY A 387 -20.76 -52.49 26.36
CA GLY A 387 -20.82 -51.81 27.65
C GLY A 387 -22.21 -51.27 28.00
N ASP A 388 -22.95 -50.77 27.00
CA ASP A 388 -24.28 -50.20 27.15
C ASP A 388 -25.42 -51.23 27.09
N GLN A 389 -25.10 -52.50 26.83
CA GLN A 389 -26.09 -53.54 26.61
C GLN A 389 -26.89 -53.86 27.90
N MET A 390 -28.21 -53.70 27.83
CA MET A 390 -29.09 -54.05 28.93
C MET A 390 -29.28 -55.57 29.05
N LEU A 391 -28.81 -56.15 30.15
CA LEU A 391 -28.86 -57.60 30.39
C LEU A 391 -30.22 -58.13 30.86
N ILE A 392 -31.14 -57.25 31.28
CA ILE A 392 -32.45 -57.62 31.80
C ILE A 392 -33.53 -57.03 30.89
N PHE A 393 -34.51 -57.84 30.49
CA PHE A 393 -35.66 -57.35 29.75
C PHE A 393 -36.61 -56.60 30.68
N ILE A 394 -36.82 -55.31 30.43
CA ILE A 394 -37.84 -54.52 31.13
C ILE A 394 -39.10 -54.43 30.26
N PRO A 395 -40.26 -54.95 30.73
CA PRO A 395 -41.49 -54.88 29.96
C PRO A 395 -42.07 -53.46 30.00
N PRO A 396 -42.68 -52.97 28.89
CA PRO A 396 -43.28 -51.63 28.84
C PRO A 396 -44.58 -51.51 29.65
N GLN A 397 -45.17 -52.63 30.08
CA GLN A 397 -46.37 -52.69 30.92
C GLN A 397 -46.23 -53.77 31.98
N ALA A 398 -46.98 -53.66 33.08
CA ALA A 398 -46.98 -54.63 34.17
C ALA A 398 -47.33 -56.05 33.67
N MET A 399 -46.54 -57.03 34.08
CA MET A 399 -46.64 -58.43 33.65
C MET A 399 -46.56 -59.36 34.85
N ASP A 400 -47.17 -60.54 34.74
CA ASP A 400 -47.02 -61.61 35.73
C ASP A 400 -45.55 -62.04 35.90
N GLY A 401 -45.13 -62.25 37.16
CA GLY A 401 -43.74 -62.52 37.51
C GLY A 401 -43.17 -63.80 36.90
N LEU A 402 -43.97 -64.85 36.72
CA LEU A 402 -43.52 -66.11 36.12
C LEU A 402 -43.36 -65.98 34.60
N VAL A 403 -44.22 -65.19 33.96
CA VAL A 403 -44.12 -64.89 32.53
C VAL A 403 -42.93 -63.98 32.25
N TRP A 404 -42.69 -62.97 33.11
CA TRP A 404 -41.53 -62.09 33.01
C TRP A 404 -40.21 -62.86 33.21
N TYR A 405 -40.16 -63.78 34.18
CA TYR A 405 -38.99 -64.65 34.40
C TYR A 405 -38.64 -65.48 33.17
N LYS A 406 -39.63 -66.12 32.52
CA LYS A 406 -39.41 -66.88 31.28
C LYS A 406 -38.92 -66.00 30.15
N LYS A 407 -39.52 -64.82 29.95
CA LYS A 407 -39.07 -63.86 28.93
C LYS A 407 -37.66 -63.35 29.19
N ASN A 408 -37.27 -63.17 30.45
CA ASN A 408 -35.89 -62.82 30.81
C ASN A 408 -34.92 -63.95 30.49
N LEU A 409 -35.27 -65.22 30.72
CA LEU A 409 -34.40 -66.35 30.35
C LEU A 409 -34.15 -66.39 28.84
N ASP A 410 -35.20 -66.23 28.03
CA ASP A 410 -35.09 -66.19 26.57
C ASP A 410 -34.30 -64.96 26.10
N TYR A 411 -34.55 -63.80 26.70
CA TYR A 411 -33.83 -62.56 26.41
C TYR A 411 -32.33 -62.68 26.75
N CYS A 412 -32.00 -63.21 27.93
CA CYS A 412 -30.61 -63.43 28.33
C CYS A 412 -29.87 -64.34 27.34
N GLN A 413 -30.50 -65.43 26.88
CA GLN A 413 -29.87 -66.30 25.86
C GLN A 413 -29.59 -65.56 24.55
N ASN A 414 -30.53 -64.72 24.09
CA ASN A 414 -30.35 -63.92 22.89
C ASN A 414 -29.23 -62.88 23.06
N ILE A 415 -29.20 -62.17 24.20
CA ILE A 415 -28.16 -61.20 24.50
C ILE A 415 -26.79 -61.86 24.65
N THR A 416 -26.70 -63.03 25.29
CA THR A 416 -25.44 -63.78 25.38
C THR A 416 -24.89 -64.13 23.99
N ASN A 417 -25.74 -64.58 23.07
CA ASN A 417 -25.31 -64.88 21.70
C ASN A 417 -24.87 -63.61 20.94
N ASP A 418 -25.62 -62.50 21.07
CA ASP A 418 -25.28 -61.22 20.44
C ASP A 418 -23.94 -60.66 20.96
N LEU A 419 -23.75 -60.68 22.29
CA LEU A 419 -22.48 -60.29 22.92
C LEU A 419 -21.31 -61.17 22.49
N GLN A 420 -21.51 -62.49 22.35
CA GLN A 420 -20.48 -63.40 21.88
C GLN A 420 -20.05 -63.06 20.44
N ILE A 421 -21.00 -62.79 19.55
CA ILE A 421 -20.72 -62.41 18.15
C ILE A 421 -19.98 -61.08 18.10
N LYS A 422 -20.42 -60.08 18.87
CA LYS A 422 -19.77 -58.76 18.96
C LYS A 422 -18.35 -58.86 19.51
N SER A 423 -18.13 -59.65 20.56
CA SER A 423 -16.80 -59.89 21.14
C SER A 423 -15.86 -60.52 20.12
N GLN A 424 -16.31 -61.58 19.43
CA GLN A 424 -15.53 -62.23 18.39
C GLN A 424 -15.20 -61.28 17.23
N THR A 425 -16.17 -60.46 16.80
CA THR A 425 -15.96 -59.49 15.72
C THR A 425 -14.93 -58.41 16.12
N ALA A 426 -14.93 -57.97 17.37
CA ALA A 426 -13.94 -57.03 17.89
C ALA A 426 -12.54 -57.66 17.96
N GLU A 427 -12.44 -58.92 18.39
CA GLU A 427 -11.17 -59.67 18.38
C GLU A 427 -10.61 -59.84 16.97
N GLU A 428 -11.43 -60.25 16.01
CA GLU A 428 -11.07 -60.36 14.60
C GLU A 428 -10.61 -59.01 14.02
N ALA A 429 -11.30 -57.92 14.36
CA ALA A 429 -10.92 -56.57 13.93
C ALA A 429 -9.56 -56.13 14.51
N VAL A 430 -9.24 -56.48 15.75
CA VAL A 430 -7.93 -56.21 16.35
C VAL A 430 -6.83 -57.02 15.68
N ILE A 431 -7.08 -58.30 15.36
CA ILE A 431 -6.14 -59.15 14.62
C ILE A 431 -5.85 -58.55 13.24
N GLU A 432 -6.89 -58.21 12.48
CA GLU A 432 -6.75 -57.56 11.16
C GLU A 432 -5.98 -56.23 11.24
N LEU A 433 -6.22 -55.44 12.29
CA LEU A 433 -5.50 -54.19 12.51
C LEU A 433 -4.01 -54.44 12.74
N ILE A 434 -3.65 -55.43 13.57
CA ILE A 434 -2.25 -55.80 13.82
C ILE A 434 -1.60 -56.32 12.53
N ASP A 435 -2.28 -57.21 11.81
CA ASP A 435 -1.80 -57.76 10.54
C ASP A 435 -1.54 -56.65 9.51
N LYS A 436 -2.41 -55.63 9.45
CA LYS A 436 -2.19 -54.45 8.60
C LYS A 436 -0.90 -53.69 8.95
N PHE A 437 -0.62 -53.47 10.24
CA PHE A 437 0.63 -52.83 10.67
C PHE A 437 1.84 -53.70 10.36
N VAL A 438 1.71 -55.00 10.56
CA VAL A 438 2.73 -55.99 10.25
C VAL A 438 3.04 -55.98 8.76
N GLU A 439 2.04 -56.10 7.87
CA GLU A 439 2.19 -56.02 6.41
C GLU A 439 3.00 -54.81 5.98
N ALA A 440 2.76 -53.66 6.62
CA ALA A 440 3.40 -52.39 6.32
C ALA A 440 4.92 -52.35 6.63
N ILE A 441 5.44 -53.29 7.43
CA ILE A 441 6.87 -53.42 7.76
C ILE A 441 7.60 -54.17 6.64
N GLU A 442 8.47 -53.46 5.92
CA GLU A 442 9.35 -54.03 4.89
C GLU A 442 10.76 -54.21 5.49
N ASP A 443 10.99 -55.30 6.24
CA ASP A 443 12.32 -55.69 6.72
C ASP A 443 12.81 -56.93 5.95
N PRO A 444 13.92 -56.84 5.19
CA PRO A 444 14.46 -57.97 4.43
C PRO A 444 15.00 -59.12 5.31
N ASN A 445 15.11 -58.95 6.63
CA ASN A 445 15.58 -59.97 7.57
C ASN A 445 14.45 -60.79 8.23
N ILE A 446 13.18 -60.50 7.93
CA ILE A 446 12.01 -61.21 8.46
C ILE A 446 11.44 -62.12 7.37
N ASP A 447 11.30 -63.41 7.67
CA ASP A 447 10.69 -64.38 6.73
C ASP A 447 9.20 -64.05 6.52
N GLY A 448 8.72 -64.14 5.29
CA GLY A 448 7.37 -63.72 4.90
C GLY A 448 6.26 -64.53 5.56
N GLU A 449 6.54 -65.78 5.95
CA GLU A 449 5.60 -66.66 6.65
C GLU A 449 5.65 -66.48 8.18
N GLU A 450 6.83 -66.25 8.78
CA GLU A 450 6.96 -66.02 10.24
C GLU A 450 6.41 -64.65 10.68
N LYS A 451 6.18 -63.75 9.72
CA LYS A 451 5.80 -62.36 9.96
C LYS A 451 4.43 -62.20 10.65
N PHE A 452 3.51 -63.14 10.43
CA PHE A 452 2.14 -63.12 10.99
C PHE A 452 1.97 -63.96 12.26
N ASP A 453 3.02 -64.65 12.71
CA ASP A 453 3.02 -65.52 13.90
C ASP A 453 3.22 -64.72 15.21
N TRP A 454 2.64 -63.51 15.31
CA TRP A 454 2.84 -62.61 16.46
C TRP A 454 2.08 -63.02 17.73
N LEU A 455 1.16 -63.99 17.63
CA LEU A 455 0.43 -64.59 18.76
C LEU A 455 1.27 -65.63 19.54
N ASP A 456 2.36 -66.14 18.97
CA ASP A 456 3.24 -67.13 19.62
C ASP A 456 4.35 -66.45 20.43
N ALA A 457 4.16 -66.39 21.75
CA ALA A 457 5.10 -65.77 22.68
C ALA A 457 6.52 -66.38 22.63
N ALA A 458 6.69 -67.62 22.15
CA ALA A 458 8.00 -68.27 22.02
C ALA A 458 8.79 -67.81 20.78
N LYS A 459 8.11 -67.22 19.79
CA LYS A 459 8.71 -66.74 18.53
C LYS A 459 8.96 -65.23 18.49
N ILE A 460 8.53 -64.50 19.53
CA ILE A 460 8.78 -63.06 19.68
C ILE A 460 10.28 -62.83 19.88
N LYS A 461 10.99 -62.47 18.81
CA LYS A 461 12.37 -61.97 18.90
C LYS A 461 12.32 -60.57 19.52
N PRO A 462 13.24 -60.21 20.44
CA PRO A 462 13.30 -58.84 20.96
C PRO A 462 13.52 -57.89 19.79
N VAL A 463 12.54 -57.01 19.54
CA VAL A 463 12.70 -55.91 18.59
C VAL A 463 13.87 -55.09 19.10
N PHE A 464 14.93 -54.96 18.28
CA PHE A 464 15.95 -53.95 18.53
C PHE A 464 15.22 -52.62 18.61
N VAL A 465 15.16 -52.05 19.81
CA VAL A 465 14.59 -50.72 20.03
C VAL A 465 15.34 -49.77 19.12
N ILE A 466 14.74 -49.41 17.98
CA ILE A 466 15.28 -48.35 17.14
C ILE A 466 15.00 -47.07 17.92
N LYS A 467 15.99 -46.66 18.73
CA LYS A 467 15.94 -45.46 19.56
C LYS A 467 15.39 -44.30 18.71
N PRO A 468 14.33 -43.59 19.14
CA PRO A 468 13.91 -42.38 18.48
C PRO A 468 15.06 -41.37 18.50
N ARG A 469 15.28 -40.65 17.39
CA ARG A 469 16.27 -39.56 17.35
C ARG A 469 15.94 -38.55 18.45
N GLY A 470 16.83 -38.40 19.43
CA GLY A 470 16.74 -37.35 20.46
C GLY A 470 17.17 -37.72 21.88
N GLN A 471 17.40 -38.99 22.21
CA GLN A 471 18.09 -39.34 23.47
C GLN A 471 19.59 -39.38 23.21
N GLY A 472 20.27 -38.28 23.57
CA GLY A 472 21.73 -38.27 23.71
C GLY A 472 22.16 -39.28 24.78
N ASP A 473 23.35 -39.83 24.60
CA ASP A 473 24.01 -40.70 25.57
C ASP A 473 24.43 -39.86 26.79
N ASP A 474 23.52 -39.67 27.74
CA ASP A 474 23.89 -39.36 29.11
C ASP A 474 24.13 -40.70 29.83
N ASP A 475 25.33 -41.26 29.62
CA ASP A 475 26.09 -42.00 30.62
C ASP A 475 27.33 -42.66 29.97
N VAL A 476 28.47 -41.97 29.99
CA VAL A 476 29.77 -42.53 30.42
C VAL A 476 30.68 -41.37 30.86
N SER A 477 30.69 -41.04 32.16
CA SER A 477 31.86 -40.77 33.04
C SER A 477 31.46 -40.01 34.29
#